data_AF-A0A1Q9BX59-F1
#
_entry.id   AF-A0A1Q9BX59-F1
#
_cell.length_a   1.000
_cell.length_b   1.000
_cell.length_c   1.000
_cell.angle_alpha   90.00
_cell.angle_beta   90.00
_cell.angle_gamma   90.00
#
_symmetry.space_group_name_H-M   'P 1'
#
loop_
_entity.id
_entity.type
_entity.pdbx_description
1 polymer ?
#
loop_
_entity_poly.entity_id
_entity_poly.type
_entity_poly.pdbx_seq_one_letter_code
_entity_poly.pdbx_strand_id
1 'polypeptide(L)'
;MAEPSLPGQLAELLLLTLLANAALLARKAVSATLKEGSSFFLEGIRRDSPPGLQLENLSSAGAYDLGGTCLVVGVQHFLGALLCLPEVTRNVSNDWSAALIRHAALLAAALGLTQVLAAVRRHLAEDGPKHMPLSLLAYLVGLHAISIVNCVPMNLHYSTEYAYVLMVFGMHLSGFAANFLSPLAWTIDDSYLPHLPLLWLIGTVDTVIAVAVRGPLLIYSIVMMKRLWFLDGAWLLLLTGTVGTLLTVPVCILLLLGSLGRFNVMMGRAQIKDALAPSAAGEHGSRRGPVNGEMPAQVDAVETALERELQRRAVQNVGQPETVRKIYDASDSSAAKGPAVPNVAPEEVAKGGKPE
;
A
#
# COMPACT_ATOMS: atom_id res chain seq x y z
N MET A 1 18.24 4.87 30.42
CA MET A 1 18.06 3.40 30.41
C MET A 1 16.55 3.17 30.29
N ALA A 2 16.09 2.33 29.36
CA ALA A 2 14.68 1.97 29.31
C ALA A 2 14.31 1.21 30.59
N GLU A 3 13.43 1.80 31.41
CA GLU A 3 12.97 1.24 32.67
C GLU A 3 12.26 -0.11 32.39
N PRO A 4 12.79 -1.26 32.86
CA PRO A 4 12.24 -2.57 32.54
C PRO A 4 11.03 -2.93 33.41
N SER A 5 10.55 -2.03 34.26
CA SER A 5 9.36 -2.24 35.08
C SER A 5 8.09 -2.02 34.28
N LEU A 6 7.01 -2.73 34.61
CA LEU A 6 5.71 -2.56 33.96
C LEU A 6 5.23 -1.09 33.98
N PRO A 7 5.27 -0.34 35.11
CA PRO A 7 4.91 1.07 35.11
C PRO A 7 5.78 1.91 34.17
N GLY A 8 7.09 1.64 34.11
CA GLY A 8 8.01 2.33 33.20
C GLY A 8 7.67 2.09 31.73
N GLN A 9 7.47 0.83 31.35
CA GLN A 9 7.09 0.45 29.99
C GLN A 9 5.75 1.06 29.57
N LEU A 10 4.74 1.09 30.46
CA LEU A 10 3.44 1.69 30.18
C LEU A 10 3.52 3.22 30.08
N ALA A 11 4.26 3.88 30.97
CA ALA A 11 4.46 5.33 30.91
C ALA A 11 5.19 5.73 29.62
N GLU A 12 6.20 4.96 29.23
CA GLU A 12 6.93 5.19 28.00
C GLU A 12 6.06 4.94 26.76
N LEU A 13 5.26 3.87 26.74
CA LEU A 13 4.30 3.61 25.67
C LEU A 13 3.32 4.78 25.47
N LEU A 14 2.79 5.33 26.57
CA LEU A 14 1.93 6.51 26.53
C LEU A 14 2.67 7.74 25.99
N LEU A 15 3.90 7.99 26.46
CA LEU A 15 4.71 9.10 25.99
C LEU A 15 5.03 8.97 24.50
N LEU A 16 5.45 7.80 24.03
CA LEU A 16 5.71 7.53 22.63
C LEU A 16 4.45 7.66 21.78
N THR A 17 3.28 7.26 22.29
CA THR A 17 1.99 7.47 21.61
C THR A 17 1.68 8.96 21.45
N LEU A 18 1.95 9.79 22.47
CA LEU A 18 1.79 11.24 22.38
C LEU A 18 2.78 11.86 21.39
N LEU A 19 4.05 11.44 21.44
CA LEU A 19 5.10 11.94 20.55
C LEU A 19 4.86 11.53 19.09
N ALA A 20 4.42 10.31 18.83
CA ALA A 20 4.05 9.84 17.50
C ALA A 20 2.89 10.67 16.92
N ASN A 21 1.89 10.98 17.74
CA ASN A 21 0.80 11.88 17.36
C ASN A 21 1.27 13.32 17.13
N ALA A 22 2.18 13.84 17.96
CA ALA A 22 2.75 15.16 17.78
C ALA A 22 3.57 15.25 16.49
N ALA A 23 4.32 14.20 16.13
CA ALA A 23 5.06 14.13 14.87
C ALA A 23 4.14 14.22 13.65
N LEU A 24 2.89 13.72 13.75
CA LEU A 24 1.89 13.87 12.69
C LEU A 24 1.48 15.33 12.41
N LEU A 25 1.85 16.30 13.26
CA LEU A 25 1.67 17.72 12.94
C LEU A 25 2.50 18.14 11.72
N ALA A 26 3.64 17.48 11.48
CA ALA A 26 4.47 17.71 10.30
C ALA A 26 3.76 17.31 8.99
N ARG A 27 2.70 16.50 9.05
CA ARG A 27 1.99 16.03 7.85
C ARG A 27 1.49 17.18 6.98
N LYS A 28 1.06 18.30 7.57
CA LYS A 28 0.56 19.46 6.83
C LYS A 28 1.62 20.04 5.89
N ALA A 29 2.85 20.16 6.38
CA ALA A 29 3.98 20.64 5.58
C ALA A 29 4.32 19.63 4.48
N VAL A 30 4.38 18.34 4.81
CA VAL A 30 4.67 17.28 3.83
C VAL A 30 3.59 17.20 2.73
N SER A 31 2.31 17.28 3.11
CA SER A 31 1.20 17.31 2.16
C SER A 31 1.23 18.53 1.24
N ALA A 32 1.65 19.69 1.74
CA ALA A 32 1.84 20.88 0.90
C ALA A 32 2.95 20.64 -0.15
N THR A 33 4.09 20.08 0.26
CA THR A 33 5.18 19.72 -0.66
C THR A 33 4.73 18.69 -1.71
N LEU A 34 3.95 17.68 -1.32
CA LEU A 34 3.39 16.71 -2.27
C LEU A 34 2.46 17.36 -3.29
N LYS A 35 1.62 18.31 -2.84
CA LYS A 35 0.68 19.02 -3.70
C LYS A 35 1.40 19.92 -4.72
N GLU A 36 2.45 20.60 -4.29
CA GLU A 36 3.21 21.53 -5.16
C GLU A 36 4.15 20.79 -6.12
N GLY A 37 4.72 19.66 -5.69
CA GLY A 37 5.78 18.97 -6.41
C GLY A 37 5.37 17.73 -7.20
N SER A 38 4.12 17.25 -7.12
CA SER A 38 3.77 15.94 -7.68
C SER A 38 2.41 15.91 -8.38
N SER A 39 2.43 16.17 -9.69
CA SER A 39 1.27 16.04 -10.58
C SER A 39 0.74 14.60 -10.70
N PHE A 40 1.61 13.61 -10.51
CA PHE A 40 1.31 12.19 -10.71
C PHE A 40 0.82 11.47 -9.44
N PHE A 41 0.92 12.11 -8.27
CA PHE A 41 0.57 11.50 -6.99
C PHE A 41 -0.85 10.92 -6.94
N LEU A 42 -1.83 11.66 -7.48
CA LEU A 42 -3.24 11.23 -7.51
C LEU A 42 -3.48 10.06 -8.46
N GLU A 43 -2.66 9.92 -9.50
CA GLU A 43 -2.74 8.82 -10.44
C GLU A 43 -2.06 7.56 -9.87
N GLY A 44 -0.90 7.74 -9.25
CA GLY A 44 -0.18 6.67 -8.55
C GLY A 44 -1.01 6.03 -7.43
N ILE A 45 -1.70 6.84 -6.60
CA ILE A 45 -2.56 6.30 -5.53
C ILE A 45 -3.76 5.52 -6.09
N ARG A 46 -4.32 5.94 -7.23
CA ARG A 46 -5.43 5.25 -7.90
C ARG A 46 -4.96 3.93 -8.51
N ARG A 47 -3.79 3.94 -9.15
CA ARG A 47 -3.14 2.74 -9.74
C ARG A 47 -2.89 1.67 -8.68
N ASP A 48 -2.40 2.08 -7.52
CA ASP A 48 -1.92 1.15 -6.49
C ASP A 48 -2.92 0.91 -5.35
N SER A 49 -4.15 1.46 -5.46
CA SER A 49 -5.22 1.32 -4.47
C SER A 49 -5.57 -0.16 -4.26
N PRO A 50 -5.38 -0.71 -3.04
CA PRO A 50 -5.72 -2.11 -2.77
C PRO A 50 -7.24 -2.35 -2.93
N PRO A 51 -7.66 -3.46 -3.57
CA PRO A 51 -9.07 -3.82 -3.67
C PRO A 51 -9.72 -3.84 -2.28
N GLY A 52 -10.77 -3.04 -2.11
CA GLY A 52 -11.51 -2.93 -0.84
C GLY A 52 -11.13 -1.76 0.06
N LEU A 53 -10.00 -1.08 -0.16
CA LEU A 53 -9.69 0.19 0.53
C LEU A 53 -10.29 1.42 -0.15
N GLN A 54 -10.68 1.28 -1.42
CA GLN A 54 -11.35 2.34 -2.20
C GLN A 54 -10.64 3.70 -2.15
N LEU A 55 -9.30 3.70 -2.12
CA LEU A 55 -8.51 4.93 -2.03
C LEU A 55 -8.71 5.83 -3.27
N GLU A 56 -9.12 5.24 -4.39
CA GLU A 56 -9.51 5.94 -5.61
C GLU A 56 -10.68 6.91 -5.43
N ASN A 57 -11.52 6.69 -4.40
CA ASN A 57 -12.67 7.54 -4.07
C ASN A 57 -12.31 8.72 -3.16
N LEU A 58 -11.03 8.87 -2.77
CA LEU A 58 -10.59 10.01 -1.98
C LEU A 58 -10.62 11.30 -2.82
N SER A 59 -11.06 12.38 -2.19
CA SER A 59 -10.86 13.72 -2.76
C SER A 59 -9.36 14.01 -2.90
N SER A 60 -8.97 14.86 -3.84
CA SER A 60 -7.56 15.23 -4.03
C SER A 60 -6.91 15.72 -2.74
N ALA A 61 -7.61 16.55 -1.96
CA ALA A 61 -7.15 17.02 -0.66
C ALA A 61 -6.96 15.85 0.35
N GLY A 62 -7.88 14.89 0.36
CA GLY A 62 -7.79 13.69 1.20
C GLY A 62 -6.63 12.78 0.80
N ALA A 63 -6.35 12.64 -0.49
CA ALA A 63 -5.22 11.86 -0.98
C ALA A 63 -3.87 12.47 -0.56
N TYR A 64 -3.69 13.80 -0.68
CA TYR A 64 -2.45 14.46 -0.23
C TYR A 64 -2.26 14.43 1.29
N ASP A 65 -3.33 14.56 2.09
CA ASP A 65 -3.26 14.39 3.55
C ASP A 65 -2.89 12.94 3.93
N LEU A 66 -3.44 11.95 3.22
CA LEU A 66 -3.07 10.55 3.38
C LEU A 66 -1.59 10.32 3.04
N GLY A 67 -1.12 10.82 1.90
CA GLY A 67 0.28 10.73 1.49
C GLY A 67 1.24 11.32 2.51
N GLY A 68 0.94 12.54 2.99
CA GLY A 68 1.74 13.19 4.03
C GLY A 68 1.73 12.42 5.34
N THR A 69 0.58 11.85 5.73
CA THR A 69 0.47 10.98 6.91
C THR A 69 1.34 9.74 6.77
N CYS A 70 1.22 9.03 5.64
CA CYS A 70 2.00 7.83 5.39
C CYS A 70 3.50 8.14 5.43
N LEU A 71 3.99 9.17 4.72
CA LEU A 71 5.43 9.50 4.72
C LEU A 71 5.97 9.78 6.14
N VAL A 72 5.23 10.54 6.96
CA VAL A 72 5.62 10.83 8.35
C VAL A 72 5.64 9.55 9.20
N VAL A 73 4.64 8.68 9.06
CA VAL A 73 4.59 7.37 9.73
C VAL A 73 5.73 6.46 9.25
N GLY A 74 6.04 6.50 7.96
CA GLY A 74 7.11 5.75 7.33
C GLY A 74 8.47 6.13 7.91
N VAL A 75 8.73 7.42 8.12
CA VAL A 75 9.95 7.90 8.79
C VAL A 75 10.03 7.39 10.23
N GLN A 76 8.92 7.43 10.98
CA GLN A 76 8.89 6.88 12.34
C GLN A 76 9.21 5.38 12.37
N HIS A 77 8.70 4.63 11.39
CA HIS A 77 9.05 3.23 11.23
C HIS A 77 10.52 3.02 10.87
N PHE A 78 11.08 3.82 9.95
CA PHE A 78 12.49 3.77 9.60
C PHE A 78 13.39 4.01 10.81
N LEU A 79 13.10 5.04 11.61
CA LEU A 79 13.84 5.32 12.84
C LEU A 79 13.75 4.14 13.82
N GLY A 80 12.58 3.53 13.98
CA GLY A 80 12.44 2.32 14.79
C GLY A 80 13.27 1.14 14.28
N ALA A 81 13.37 0.94 12.96
CA ALA A 81 14.26 -0.08 12.39
C ALA A 81 15.74 0.20 12.70
N LEU A 82 16.17 1.47 12.65
CA LEU A 82 17.54 1.88 12.99
C LEU A 82 17.88 1.57 14.45
N LEU A 83 16.94 1.76 15.38
CA LEU A 83 17.12 1.42 16.80
C LEU A 83 17.37 -0.09 17.00
N CYS A 84 16.90 -0.94 16.08
CA CYS A 84 17.12 -2.38 16.17
C CYS A 84 18.46 -2.86 15.59
N LEU A 85 19.12 -2.08 14.74
CA LEU A 85 20.32 -2.52 14.01
C LEU A 85 21.46 -3.03 14.90
N PRO A 86 21.77 -2.44 16.07
CA PRO A 86 22.84 -2.94 16.93
C PRO A 86 22.61 -4.41 17.36
N GLU A 87 21.39 -4.78 17.75
CA GLU A 87 21.06 -6.16 18.16
C GLU A 87 20.86 -7.10 16.97
N VAL A 88 20.27 -6.62 15.86
CA VAL A 88 20.09 -7.44 14.65
C VAL A 88 21.44 -7.90 14.09
N THR A 89 22.44 -7.03 14.10
CA THR A 89 23.79 -7.35 13.61
C THR A 89 24.62 -8.17 14.61
N ARG A 90 24.17 -8.28 15.87
CA ARG A 90 24.90 -8.89 17.00
C ARG A 90 26.32 -8.36 17.21
N ASN A 91 26.67 -7.24 16.58
CA ASN A 91 28.00 -6.64 16.67
C ASN A 91 28.19 -5.86 17.98
N VAL A 92 27.09 -5.48 18.63
CA VAL A 92 27.08 -4.77 19.91
C VAL A 92 25.90 -5.30 20.73
N SER A 93 26.15 -6.31 21.58
CA SER A 93 25.16 -6.76 22.55
C SER A 93 25.59 -6.29 23.94
N ASN A 94 24.90 -5.28 24.45
CA ASN A 94 25.10 -4.69 25.77
C ASN A 94 23.77 -4.12 26.31
N ASP A 95 23.78 -3.59 27.54
CA ASP A 95 22.57 -3.02 28.15
C ASP A 95 21.96 -1.86 27.35
N TRP A 96 22.78 -1.15 26.56
CA TRP A 96 22.32 -0.05 25.73
C TRP A 96 21.54 -0.55 24.51
N SER A 97 22.05 -1.56 23.80
CA SER A 97 21.37 -2.15 22.64
C SER A 97 20.05 -2.84 23.06
N ALA A 98 20.02 -3.48 24.23
CA ALA A 98 18.77 -3.99 24.82
C ALA A 98 17.76 -2.87 25.12
N ALA A 99 18.21 -1.72 25.64
CA ALA A 99 17.34 -0.58 25.86
C ALA A 99 16.77 -0.01 24.54
N LEU A 100 17.59 0.08 23.49
CA LEU A 100 17.13 0.51 22.17
C LEU A 100 16.06 -0.41 21.59
N ILE A 101 16.20 -1.73 21.74
CA ILE A 101 15.17 -2.67 21.31
C ILE A 101 13.87 -2.48 22.07
N ARG A 102 13.92 -2.24 23.38
CA ARG A 102 12.71 -1.95 24.15
C ARG A 102 12.01 -0.70 23.64
N HIS A 103 12.77 0.38 23.40
CA HIS A 103 12.27 1.62 22.82
C HIS A 103 11.64 1.40 21.42
N ALA A 104 12.32 0.64 20.55
CA ALA A 104 11.81 0.31 19.22
C ALA A 104 10.49 -0.47 19.31
N ALA A 105 10.44 -1.49 20.17
CA ALA A 105 9.22 -2.27 20.35
C ALA A 105 8.05 -1.45 20.88
N LEU A 106 8.29 -0.58 21.87
CA LEU A 106 7.26 0.33 22.37
C LEU A 106 6.84 1.35 21.32
N LEU A 107 7.75 1.80 20.46
CA LEU A 107 7.42 2.66 19.33
C LEU A 107 6.52 1.93 18.32
N ALA A 108 6.79 0.67 17.99
CA ALA A 108 5.92 -0.14 17.13
C ALA A 108 4.51 -0.29 17.72
N ALA A 109 4.40 -0.53 19.03
CA ALA A 109 3.13 -0.60 19.73
C ALA A 109 2.41 0.77 19.76
N ALA A 110 3.12 1.86 20.04
CA ALA A 110 2.60 3.23 20.05
C ALA A 110 2.04 3.65 18.68
N LEU A 111 2.75 3.33 17.60
CA LEU A 111 2.31 3.57 16.23
C LEU A 111 1.02 2.78 15.93
N GLY A 112 0.99 1.49 16.30
CA GLY A 112 -0.19 0.64 16.14
C GLY A 112 -1.40 1.16 16.92
N LEU A 113 -1.22 1.54 18.19
CA LEU A 113 -2.26 2.14 19.02
C LEU A 113 -2.79 3.43 18.40
N THR A 114 -1.89 4.31 17.94
CA THR A 114 -2.28 5.57 17.30
C THR A 114 -3.14 5.34 16.06
N GLN A 115 -2.75 4.40 15.20
CA GLN A 115 -3.49 4.07 13.98
C GLN A 115 -4.84 3.42 14.29
N VAL A 116 -4.88 2.47 15.23
CA VAL A 116 -6.13 1.82 15.66
C VAL A 116 -7.09 2.84 16.30
N LEU A 117 -6.62 3.66 17.23
CA LEU A 117 -7.46 4.68 17.88
C LEU A 117 -7.97 5.72 16.89
N ALA A 118 -7.15 6.13 15.92
CA ALA A 118 -7.58 7.03 14.85
C ALA A 118 -8.67 6.38 13.97
N ALA A 119 -8.52 5.09 13.65
CA ALA A 119 -9.52 4.34 12.89
C ALA A 119 -10.83 4.15 13.67
N VAL A 120 -10.76 3.79 14.97
CA VAL A 120 -11.94 3.69 15.84
C VAL A 120 -12.67 5.04 15.91
N ARG A 121 -11.95 6.13 16.18
CA ARG A 121 -12.53 7.48 16.21
C ARG A 121 -13.21 7.85 14.89
N ARG A 122 -12.59 7.49 13.76
CA ARG A 122 -13.16 7.74 12.43
C ARG A 122 -14.40 6.88 12.17
N HIS A 123 -14.39 5.62 12.58
CA HIS A 123 -15.52 4.70 12.45
C HIS A 123 -16.73 5.16 13.26
N LEU A 124 -16.51 5.73 14.46
CA LEU A 124 -17.57 6.20 15.36
C LEU A 124 -18.13 7.58 15.01
N ALA A 125 -17.61 8.27 14.00
CA ALA A 125 -18.17 9.54 13.52
C ALA A 125 -19.48 9.32 12.73
N GLU A 126 -20.26 10.39 12.51
CA GLU A 126 -21.59 10.34 11.88
C GLU A 126 -21.60 9.64 10.50
N ASP A 127 -20.61 9.92 9.64
CA ASP A 127 -20.39 9.21 8.36
C ASP A 127 -19.23 8.18 8.45
N GLY A 128 -18.85 7.81 9.67
CA GLY A 128 -17.69 6.99 9.96
C GLY A 128 -17.69 5.62 9.28
N PRO A 129 -18.78 4.84 9.35
CA PRO A 129 -18.84 3.51 8.74
C PRO A 129 -18.69 3.52 7.21
N LYS A 130 -18.99 4.64 6.54
CA LYS A 130 -18.80 4.80 5.08
C LYS A 130 -17.32 4.96 4.71
N HIS A 131 -16.58 5.71 5.52
CA HIS A 131 -15.17 6.03 5.27
C HIS A 131 -14.17 5.12 5.98
N MET A 132 -14.64 4.39 6.99
CA MET A 132 -13.88 3.42 7.77
C MET A 132 -14.83 2.26 8.06
N PRO A 133 -15.11 1.37 7.09
CA PRO A 133 -16.00 0.24 7.32
C PRO A 133 -15.42 -0.70 8.39
N LEU A 134 -16.29 -1.45 9.07
CA LEU A 134 -15.88 -2.33 10.16
C LEU A 134 -14.83 -3.37 9.72
N SER A 135 -14.89 -3.82 8.46
CA SER A 135 -13.89 -4.70 7.87
C SER A 135 -12.50 -4.07 7.83
N LEU A 136 -12.39 -2.79 7.47
CA LEU A 136 -11.13 -2.05 7.45
C LEU A 136 -10.62 -1.78 8.88
N LEU A 137 -11.54 -1.47 9.80
CA LEU A 137 -11.18 -1.34 11.21
C LEU A 137 -10.63 -2.66 11.77
N ALA A 138 -11.32 -3.77 11.53
CA ALA A 138 -10.89 -5.11 11.95
C ALA A 138 -9.55 -5.49 11.33
N TYR A 139 -9.33 -5.13 10.06
CA TYR A 139 -8.05 -5.29 9.37
C TYR A 139 -6.92 -4.53 10.09
N LEU A 140 -7.12 -3.26 10.44
CA LEU A 140 -6.11 -2.46 11.15
C LEU A 140 -5.83 -2.99 12.55
N VAL A 141 -6.89 -3.36 13.29
CA VAL A 141 -6.74 -4.01 14.60
C VAL A 141 -5.95 -5.29 14.48
N GLY A 142 -6.26 -6.14 13.49
CA GLY A 142 -5.54 -7.39 13.24
C GLY A 142 -4.08 -7.17 12.88
N LEU A 143 -3.78 -6.20 12.00
CA LEU A 143 -2.42 -5.86 11.59
C LEU A 143 -1.52 -5.46 12.77
N HIS A 144 -2.07 -4.72 13.75
CA HIS A 144 -1.33 -4.21 14.90
C HIS A 144 -1.48 -5.05 16.17
N ALA A 145 -2.27 -6.13 16.13
CA ALA A 145 -2.52 -6.95 17.31
C ALA A 145 -1.23 -7.51 17.91
N ILE A 146 -0.30 -7.99 17.07
CA ILE A 146 0.95 -8.57 17.56
C ILE A 146 1.85 -7.54 18.25
N SER A 147 1.94 -6.30 17.75
CA SER A 147 2.78 -5.27 18.38
C SER A 147 2.15 -4.78 19.69
N ILE A 148 0.83 -4.58 19.71
CA ILE A 148 0.12 -4.10 20.90
C ILE A 148 0.16 -5.15 22.02
N VAL A 149 -0.05 -6.42 21.70
CA VAL A 149 -0.17 -7.49 22.69
C VAL A 149 1.20 -7.99 23.16
N ASN A 150 2.19 -8.10 22.28
CA ASN A 150 3.44 -8.80 22.61
C ASN A 150 4.60 -7.87 23.00
N CYS A 151 4.65 -6.61 22.57
CA CYS A 151 5.82 -5.77 22.82
C CYS A 151 6.08 -5.52 24.32
N VAL A 152 5.04 -5.18 25.11
CA VAL A 152 5.23 -4.94 26.55
C VAL A 152 5.66 -6.23 27.27
N PRO A 153 4.94 -7.36 27.16
CA PRO A 153 5.36 -8.58 27.85
C PRO A 153 6.74 -9.09 27.43
N MET A 154 7.08 -9.00 26.15
CA MET A 154 8.41 -9.39 25.66
C MET A 154 9.49 -8.43 26.16
N ASN A 155 9.23 -7.14 26.28
CA ASN A 155 10.19 -6.21 26.89
C ASN A 155 10.46 -6.52 28.38
N LEU A 156 9.45 -6.98 29.11
CA LEU A 156 9.57 -7.31 30.53
C LEU A 156 10.36 -8.59 30.77
N HIS A 157 10.18 -9.60 29.92
CA HIS A 157 10.66 -10.96 30.20
C HIS A 157 11.69 -11.49 29.20
N TYR A 158 11.72 -10.96 27.97
CA TYR A 158 12.42 -11.55 26.83
C TYR A 158 13.08 -10.51 25.92
N SER A 159 13.48 -9.35 26.47
CA SER A 159 13.86 -8.17 25.66
C SER A 159 15.06 -8.37 24.73
N THR A 160 15.91 -9.35 25.03
CA THR A 160 17.13 -9.67 24.27
C THR A 160 16.99 -10.95 23.46
N GLU A 161 15.81 -11.58 23.46
CA GLU A 161 15.57 -12.78 22.65
C GLU A 161 15.69 -12.43 21.17
N TYR A 162 16.53 -13.14 20.43
CA TYR A 162 16.84 -12.76 19.06
C TYR A 162 15.62 -12.85 18.13
N ALA A 163 14.74 -13.83 18.35
CA ALA A 163 13.48 -13.91 17.63
C ALA A 163 12.58 -12.68 17.86
N TYR A 164 12.61 -12.11 19.07
CA TYR A 164 11.89 -10.90 19.39
C TYR A 164 12.49 -9.67 18.70
N VAL A 165 13.82 -9.53 18.74
CA VAL A 165 14.56 -8.48 18.03
C VAL A 165 14.22 -8.48 16.53
N LEU A 166 14.27 -9.66 15.91
CA LEU A 166 13.95 -9.82 14.49
C LEU A 166 12.48 -9.50 14.17
N MET A 167 11.55 -9.86 15.06
CA MET A 167 10.14 -9.47 14.90
C MET A 167 9.99 -7.95 14.93
N VAL A 168 10.55 -7.27 15.92
CA VAL A 168 10.44 -5.81 16.08
C VAL A 168 11.06 -5.08 14.90
N PHE A 169 12.26 -5.50 14.48
CA PHE A 169 12.91 -4.99 13.28
C PHE A 169 12.03 -5.20 12.03
N GLY A 170 11.49 -6.41 11.86
CA GLY A 170 10.60 -6.73 10.75
C GLY A 170 9.35 -5.85 10.72
N MET A 171 8.67 -5.66 11.86
CA MET A 171 7.50 -4.77 11.96
C MET A 171 7.83 -3.36 11.48
N HIS A 172 8.97 -2.81 11.91
CA HIS A 172 9.42 -1.50 11.47
C HIS A 172 9.78 -1.46 9.98
N LEU A 173 10.50 -2.45 9.46
CA LEU A 173 10.89 -2.48 8.06
C LEU A 173 9.67 -2.62 7.13
N SER A 174 8.69 -3.46 7.51
CA SER A 174 7.40 -3.59 6.80
C SER A 174 6.59 -2.30 6.88
N GLY A 175 6.58 -1.63 8.03
CA GLY A 175 5.91 -0.34 8.21
C GLY A 175 6.55 0.77 7.35
N PHE A 176 7.88 0.80 7.25
CA PHE A 176 8.62 1.72 6.39
C PHE A 176 8.32 1.46 4.91
N ALA A 177 8.39 0.22 4.46
CA ALA A 177 8.06 -0.15 3.08
C ALA A 177 6.63 0.27 2.69
N ALA A 178 5.64 -0.06 3.54
CA ALA A 178 4.25 0.27 3.29
C ALA A 178 3.93 1.77 3.36
N ASN A 179 4.56 2.52 4.26
CA ASN A 179 4.19 3.92 4.51
C ASN A 179 5.16 4.95 3.90
N PHE A 180 6.36 4.55 3.50
CA PHE A 180 7.34 5.45 2.87
C PHE A 180 7.58 5.09 1.41
N LEU A 181 8.03 3.85 1.14
CA LEU A 181 8.39 3.43 -0.22
C LEU A 181 7.17 3.40 -1.14
N SER A 182 6.05 2.83 -0.68
CA SER A 182 4.82 2.78 -1.48
C SER A 182 4.29 4.18 -1.84
N PRO A 183 4.12 5.14 -0.90
CA PRO A 183 3.69 6.49 -1.27
C PRO A 183 4.71 7.29 -2.07
N LEU A 184 6.00 7.03 -1.89
CA LEU A 184 7.04 7.64 -2.72
C LEU A 184 6.91 7.18 -4.18
N ALA A 185 6.57 5.91 -4.43
CA ALA A 185 6.31 5.40 -5.77
C ALA A 185 5.13 6.11 -6.47
N TRP A 186 4.17 6.63 -5.72
CA TRP A 186 3.05 7.40 -6.28
C TRP A 186 3.48 8.76 -6.84
N THR A 187 4.60 9.30 -6.37
CA THR A 187 5.10 10.60 -6.85
C THR A 187 5.80 10.53 -8.20
N ILE A 188 6.00 9.31 -8.73
CA ILE A 188 6.78 9.03 -9.92
C ILE A 188 5.84 8.86 -11.11
N ASP A 189 6.10 9.61 -12.18
CA ASP A 189 5.48 9.42 -13.49
C ASP A 189 5.86 8.06 -14.08
N ASP A 190 4.87 7.16 -14.24
CA ASP A 190 5.07 5.84 -14.84
C ASP A 190 4.93 5.84 -16.38
N SER A 191 4.53 6.96 -16.97
CA SER A 191 4.55 7.18 -18.42
C SER A 191 5.92 7.67 -18.91
N TYR A 192 6.72 8.30 -18.04
CA TYR A 192 8.03 8.84 -18.38
C TYR A 192 9.16 7.80 -18.27
N LEU A 193 9.72 7.42 -19.42
CA LEU A 193 10.68 6.31 -19.53
C LEU A 193 11.92 6.41 -18.59
N PRO A 194 12.55 7.59 -18.40
CA PRO A 194 13.69 7.74 -17.49
C PRO A 194 13.37 7.52 -16.01
N HIS A 195 12.11 7.60 -15.60
CA HIS A 195 11.70 7.39 -14.21
C HIS A 195 11.43 5.91 -13.87
N LEU A 196 11.26 5.06 -14.89
CA LEU A 196 10.96 3.65 -14.70
C LEU A 196 12.03 2.91 -13.89
N PRO A 197 13.36 3.09 -14.08
CA PRO A 197 14.36 2.41 -13.24
C PRO A 197 14.20 2.71 -11.75
N LEU A 198 13.83 3.93 -11.38
CA LEU A 198 13.60 4.32 -9.99
C LEU A 198 12.32 3.66 -9.44
N LEU A 199 11.23 3.67 -10.21
CA LEU A 199 9.99 2.99 -9.84
C LEU A 199 10.22 1.48 -9.65
N TRP A 200 11.04 0.88 -10.51
CA TRP A 200 11.45 -0.53 -10.44
C TRP A 200 12.27 -0.84 -9.21
N LEU A 201 13.25 0.02 -8.88
CA LEU A 201 14.05 -0.12 -7.68
C LEU A 201 13.16 -0.08 -6.43
N ILE A 202 12.28 0.92 -6.34
CA ILE A 202 11.36 1.07 -5.20
C ILE A 202 10.43 -0.14 -5.09
N GLY A 203 9.80 -0.55 -6.19
CA GLY A 203 8.90 -1.70 -6.23
C GLY A 203 9.59 -3.02 -5.87
N THR A 204 10.83 -3.22 -6.33
CA THR A 204 11.63 -4.39 -5.99
C THR A 204 11.98 -4.40 -4.51
N VAL A 205 12.44 -3.28 -3.96
CA VAL A 205 12.79 -3.16 -2.53
C VAL A 205 11.56 -3.38 -1.65
N ASP A 206 10.40 -2.77 -1.96
CA ASP A 206 9.14 -3.00 -1.25
C ASP A 206 8.77 -4.49 -1.26
N THR A 207 8.86 -5.14 -2.42
CA THR A 207 8.50 -6.55 -2.58
C THR A 207 9.45 -7.47 -1.82
N VAL A 208 10.76 -7.25 -1.91
CA VAL A 208 11.77 -8.03 -1.17
C VAL A 208 11.55 -7.90 0.33
N ILE A 209 11.32 -6.68 0.82
CA ILE A 209 11.00 -6.44 2.23
C ILE A 209 9.71 -7.18 2.60
N ALA A 210 8.64 -7.04 1.81
CA ALA A 210 7.38 -7.70 2.09
C ALA A 210 7.52 -9.23 2.15
N VAL A 211 8.20 -9.85 1.19
CA VAL A 211 8.42 -11.31 1.14
C VAL A 211 9.28 -11.77 2.30
N ALA A 212 10.44 -11.14 2.52
CA ALA A 212 11.38 -11.55 3.55
C ALA A 212 10.80 -11.37 4.96
N VAL A 213 10.17 -10.22 5.21
CA VAL A 213 9.64 -9.86 6.52
C VAL A 213 8.32 -10.55 6.83
N ARG A 214 7.32 -10.45 5.93
CA ARG A 214 5.97 -10.96 6.19
C ARG A 214 5.85 -12.48 5.98
N GLY A 215 6.85 -13.10 5.33
CA GLY A 215 6.95 -14.54 5.17
C GLY A 215 7.93 -15.17 6.17
N PRO A 216 9.17 -15.54 5.75
CA PRO A 216 10.07 -16.35 6.57
C PRO A 216 10.40 -15.73 7.93
N LEU A 217 10.69 -14.42 7.99
CA LEU A 217 11.12 -13.76 9.23
C LEU A 217 10.01 -13.74 10.28
N LEU A 218 8.77 -13.41 9.88
CA LEU A 218 7.61 -13.41 10.75
C LEU A 218 7.32 -14.83 11.27
N ILE A 219 7.32 -15.83 10.38
CA ILE A 219 7.08 -17.24 10.76
C ILE A 219 8.15 -17.71 11.75
N TYR A 220 9.43 -17.50 11.43
CA TYR A 220 10.54 -17.86 12.31
C TYR A 220 10.39 -17.22 13.69
N SER A 221 10.16 -15.91 13.73
CA SER A 221 10.06 -15.16 14.98
C SER A 221 8.90 -15.66 15.84
N ILE A 222 7.72 -15.86 15.25
CA ILE A 222 6.53 -16.37 15.95
C ILE A 222 6.79 -17.78 16.50
N VAL A 223 7.32 -18.68 15.69
CA VAL A 223 7.57 -20.08 16.11
C VAL A 223 8.57 -20.12 17.27
N MET A 224 9.65 -19.35 17.17
CA MET A 224 10.70 -19.30 18.20
C MET A 224 10.19 -18.70 19.51
N MET A 225 9.45 -17.59 19.47
CA MET A 225 8.84 -17.00 20.67
C MET A 225 7.81 -17.95 21.31
N LYS A 226 6.95 -18.59 20.53
CA LYS A 226 5.96 -19.54 21.06
C LYS A 226 6.63 -20.75 21.70
N ARG A 227 7.69 -21.27 21.08
CA ARG A 227 8.51 -22.34 21.65
C ARG A 227 9.10 -21.92 22.99
N LEU A 228 9.65 -20.71 23.07
CA LEU A 228 10.20 -20.16 24.32
C LEU A 228 9.13 -20.09 25.42
N TRP A 229 7.97 -19.50 25.13
CA TRP A 229 6.89 -19.39 26.11
C TRP A 229 6.35 -20.75 26.57
N PHE A 230 6.30 -21.73 25.67
CA PHE A 230 5.91 -23.09 26.01
C PHE A 230 6.92 -23.76 26.95
N LEU A 231 8.22 -23.63 26.66
CA LEU A 231 9.28 -24.22 27.48
C LEU A 231 9.37 -23.57 28.87
N ASP A 232 9.11 -22.27 28.96
CA ASP A 232 9.11 -21.52 30.22
C ASP A 232 7.80 -21.67 31.01
N GLY A 233 6.79 -22.37 30.48
CA GLY A 233 5.47 -22.49 31.11
C GLY A 233 4.69 -21.18 31.18
N ALA A 234 5.03 -20.20 30.34
CA ALA A 234 4.38 -18.89 30.26
C ALA A 234 3.03 -18.96 29.50
N TRP A 235 2.08 -19.74 30.02
CA TRP A 235 0.82 -20.09 29.34
C TRP A 235 -0.03 -18.87 28.94
N LEU A 236 -0.04 -17.82 29.75
CA LEU A 236 -0.80 -16.61 29.45
C LEU A 236 -0.21 -15.84 28.24
N LEU A 237 1.11 -15.78 28.14
CA LEU A 237 1.80 -15.20 26.98
C LEU A 237 1.60 -16.06 25.73
N LEU A 238 1.66 -17.38 25.90
CA LEU A 238 1.39 -18.31 24.80
C LEU A 238 -0.04 -18.16 24.26
N LEU A 239 -1.03 -18.03 25.14
CA LEU A 239 -2.44 -17.84 24.76
C LEU A 239 -2.64 -16.49 24.04
N THR A 240 -2.27 -15.39 24.69
CA THR A 240 -2.46 -14.04 24.16
C THR A 240 -1.67 -13.80 22.87
N GLY A 241 -0.41 -14.24 22.83
CA GLY A 241 0.42 -14.17 21.64
C GLY A 241 -0.09 -15.07 20.50
N THR A 242 -0.74 -16.19 20.81
CA THR A 242 -1.40 -17.02 19.79
C THR A 242 -2.63 -16.34 19.21
N VAL A 243 -3.47 -15.72 20.03
CA VAL A 243 -4.61 -14.93 19.55
C VAL A 243 -4.11 -13.77 18.66
N GLY A 244 -3.11 -13.01 19.13
CA GLY A 244 -2.51 -11.94 18.33
C GLY A 244 -1.94 -12.43 16.99
N THR A 245 -1.29 -13.59 16.97
CA THR A 245 -0.81 -14.25 15.75
C THR A 245 -1.95 -14.58 14.78
N LEU A 246 -3.04 -15.16 15.28
CA LEU A 246 -4.19 -15.56 14.45
C LEU A 246 -4.90 -14.35 13.82
N LEU A 247 -4.86 -13.19 14.48
CA LEU A 247 -5.38 -11.94 13.93
C LEU A 247 -4.42 -11.30 12.91
N THR A 248 -3.11 -11.40 13.14
CA THR A 248 -2.09 -10.70 12.33
C THR A 248 -1.74 -11.45 11.04
N VAL A 249 -1.55 -12.77 11.11
CA VAL A 249 -1.05 -13.58 9.99
C VAL A 249 -1.94 -13.51 8.74
N PRO A 250 -3.29 -13.64 8.83
CA PRO A 250 -4.14 -13.51 7.65
C PRO A 250 -3.98 -12.15 6.96
N VAL A 251 -3.86 -11.08 7.75
CA VAL A 251 -3.65 -9.71 7.25
C VAL A 251 -2.29 -9.59 6.55
N CYS A 252 -1.23 -10.15 7.13
CA CYS A 252 0.10 -10.18 6.51
C CYS A 252 0.11 -10.96 5.19
N ILE A 253 -0.65 -12.05 5.08
CA ILE A 253 -0.80 -12.82 3.83
C ILE A 253 -1.47 -11.98 2.76
N LEU A 254 -2.58 -11.31 3.08
CA LEU A 254 -3.28 -10.43 2.12
C LEU A 254 -2.37 -9.29 1.63
N LEU A 255 -1.59 -8.70 2.53
CA LEU A 255 -0.60 -7.68 2.19
C LEU A 255 0.52 -8.21 1.31
N LEU A 256 1.00 -9.43 1.56
CA LEU A 256 2.03 -10.08 0.75
C LEU A 256 1.52 -10.33 -0.67
N LEU A 257 0.30 -10.87 -0.80
CA LEU A 257 -0.35 -11.10 -2.10
C LEU A 257 -0.56 -9.78 -2.86
N GLY A 258 -0.94 -8.70 -2.16
CA GLY A 258 -1.07 -7.37 -2.75
C GLY A 258 0.27 -6.83 -3.30
N SER A 259 1.35 -6.91 -2.53
CA SER A 259 2.70 -6.51 -2.98
C SER A 259 3.16 -7.33 -4.19
N LEU A 260 2.96 -8.65 -4.18
CA LEU A 260 3.29 -9.52 -5.31
C LEU A 260 2.46 -9.21 -6.55
N GLY A 261 1.17 -8.92 -6.37
CA GLY A 261 0.28 -8.49 -7.46
C GLY A 261 0.78 -7.22 -8.14
N ARG A 262 1.12 -6.18 -7.36
CA ARG A 262 1.72 -4.94 -7.89
C ARG A 262 3.02 -5.20 -8.64
N PHE A 263 3.90 -6.02 -8.07
CA PHE A 263 5.17 -6.38 -8.70
C PHE A 263 4.96 -7.08 -10.06
N ASN A 264 4.03 -8.03 -10.14
CA ASN A 264 3.72 -8.73 -11.39
C ASN A 264 3.16 -7.78 -12.46
N VAL A 265 2.31 -6.82 -12.08
CA VAL A 265 1.81 -5.79 -13.02
C VAL A 265 2.96 -4.92 -13.55
N MET A 266 3.89 -4.50 -12.68
CA MET A 266 5.07 -3.73 -13.09
C MET A 266 5.97 -4.53 -14.04
N MET A 267 6.28 -5.79 -13.70
CA MET A 267 7.09 -6.69 -14.55
C MET A 267 6.44 -6.93 -15.92
N GLY A 268 5.13 -7.17 -15.94
CA GLY A 268 4.37 -7.37 -17.18
C GLY A 268 4.43 -6.16 -18.10
N ARG A 269 4.35 -4.94 -17.55
CA ARG A 269 4.50 -3.69 -18.31
C ARG A 269 5.90 -3.52 -18.92
N ALA A 270 6.97 -3.90 -18.22
CA ALA A 270 8.30 -3.84 -18.83
C ALA A 270 8.56 -4.92 -19.87
N GLN A 271 8.03 -6.13 -19.71
CA GLN A 271 8.16 -7.16 -20.76
C GLN A 271 7.45 -6.73 -22.05
N ILE A 272 6.28 -6.09 -21.92
CA ILE A 272 5.59 -5.49 -23.07
C ILE A 272 6.41 -4.35 -23.66
N LYS A 273 7.03 -3.51 -22.82
CA LYS A 273 7.93 -2.44 -23.27
C LYS A 273 9.18 -2.96 -23.98
N ASP A 274 9.81 -4.03 -23.51
CA ASP A 274 10.98 -4.64 -24.16
C ASP A 274 10.60 -5.31 -25.49
N ALA A 275 9.37 -5.84 -25.58
CA ALA A 275 8.82 -6.37 -26.82
C ALA A 275 8.41 -5.26 -27.82
N LEU A 276 8.04 -4.07 -27.32
CA LEU A 276 7.65 -2.91 -28.13
C LEU A 276 8.81 -1.95 -28.43
N ALA A 277 9.94 -2.03 -27.69
CA ALA A 277 11.19 -1.37 -28.04
C ALA A 277 11.66 -2.01 -29.36
N PRO A 278 11.47 -1.36 -30.51
CA PRO A 278 11.73 -2.02 -31.77
C PRO A 278 13.22 -2.34 -31.85
N SER A 279 13.50 -3.38 -32.63
CA SER A 279 14.69 -3.67 -33.46
C SER A 279 15.51 -2.45 -33.97
N ALA A 280 15.83 -1.47 -33.15
CA ALA A 280 16.64 -0.30 -33.44
C ALA A 280 18.14 -0.65 -33.51
N ALA A 281 18.51 -1.86 -33.10
CA ALA A 281 19.83 -2.45 -33.32
C ALA A 281 19.89 -3.38 -34.55
N GLY A 282 18.75 -3.68 -35.19
CA GLY A 282 18.65 -4.68 -36.26
C GLY A 282 18.67 -4.15 -37.69
N GLU A 283 18.38 -2.86 -37.92
CA GLU A 283 18.40 -2.24 -39.26
C GLU A 283 19.40 -1.08 -39.33
N HIS A 284 20.66 -1.36 -39.06
CA HIS A 284 21.79 -0.61 -39.66
C HIS A 284 22.33 -1.30 -40.91
N GLY A 285 21.44 -1.95 -41.66
CA GLY A 285 21.69 -2.48 -43.00
C GLY A 285 20.72 -1.86 -44.01
N SER A 286 21.15 -0.81 -44.69
CA SER A 286 20.63 -0.36 -45.99
C SER A 286 19.24 0.33 -46.04
N ARG A 287 19.22 1.65 -45.83
CA ARG A 287 18.82 2.68 -46.84
C ARG A 287 18.66 4.05 -46.16
N ARG A 288 19.46 5.02 -46.62
CA ARG A 288 19.20 6.45 -46.38
C ARG A 288 17.99 6.88 -47.22
N GLY A 289 16.96 7.39 -46.56
CA GLY A 289 15.87 8.20 -47.14
C GLY A 289 15.59 9.40 -46.23
N PRO A 290 15.14 10.55 -46.77
CA PRO A 290 15.11 11.80 -46.03
C PRO A 290 14.01 11.80 -44.95
N VAL A 291 14.37 12.35 -43.79
CA VAL A 291 13.52 12.54 -42.61
C VAL A 291 12.47 13.61 -42.90
N ASN A 292 11.20 13.24 -42.92
CA ASN A 292 10.06 14.16 -42.84
C ASN A 292 9.04 13.63 -41.81
N GLY A 293 8.87 14.36 -40.71
CA GLY A 293 7.55 14.71 -40.16
C GLY A 293 6.71 13.70 -39.35
N GLU A 294 7.05 12.42 -39.21
CA GLU A 294 6.13 11.44 -38.57
C GLU A 294 6.70 10.83 -37.28
N MET A 295 6.78 11.63 -36.20
CA MET A 295 7.04 11.12 -34.84
C MET A 295 5.77 10.99 -33.96
N PRO A 296 4.68 11.78 -34.13
CA PRO A 296 3.49 11.65 -33.29
C PRO A 296 2.66 10.39 -33.58
N ALA A 297 2.52 10.01 -34.86
CA ALA A 297 1.63 8.90 -35.26
C ALA A 297 2.14 7.51 -34.83
N GLN A 298 3.45 7.35 -34.67
CA GLN A 298 4.04 6.10 -34.17
C GLN A 298 3.87 5.96 -32.65
N VAL A 299 3.86 7.07 -31.90
CA VAL A 299 3.63 7.06 -30.45
C VAL A 299 2.15 6.74 -30.17
N ASP A 300 1.21 7.39 -30.86
CA ASP A 300 -0.22 7.11 -30.73
C ASP A 300 -0.57 5.66 -31.10
N ALA A 301 0.08 5.11 -32.13
CA ALA A 301 -0.12 3.73 -32.55
C ALA A 301 0.42 2.71 -31.53
N VAL A 302 1.55 3.02 -30.90
CA VAL A 302 2.16 2.19 -29.84
C VAL A 302 1.31 2.25 -28.56
N GLU A 303 0.79 3.42 -28.20
CA GLU A 303 -0.08 3.61 -27.05
C GLU A 303 -1.42 2.88 -27.23
N THR A 304 -2.01 2.98 -28.42
CA THR A 304 -3.23 2.23 -28.79
C THR A 304 -3.01 0.71 -28.79
N ALA A 305 -1.84 0.24 -29.23
CA ALA A 305 -1.49 -1.18 -29.21
C ALA A 305 -1.25 -1.69 -27.77
N LEU A 306 -0.64 -0.86 -26.92
CA LEU A 306 -0.42 -1.14 -25.50
C LEU A 306 -1.73 -1.26 -24.73
N GLU A 307 -2.69 -0.37 -24.95
CA GLU A 307 -4.03 -0.46 -24.33
C GLU A 307 -4.77 -1.74 -24.73
N ARG A 308 -4.71 -2.13 -26.01
CA ARG A 308 -5.38 -3.35 -26.50
C ARG A 308 -4.77 -4.62 -25.92
N GLU A 309 -3.46 -4.68 -25.74
CA GLU A 309 -2.78 -5.84 -25.16
C GLU A 309 -2.98 -5.91 -23.64
N LEU A 310 -3.00 -4.77 -22.94
CA LEU A 310 -3.37 -4.71 -21.52
C LEU A 310 -4.81 -5.15 -21.28
N GLN A 311 -5.76 -4.76 -22.14
CA GLN A 311 -7.13 -5.25 -22.09
C GLN A 311 -7.22 -6.75 -22.34
N ARG A 312 -6.51 -7.29 -23.33
CA ARG A 312 -6.48 -8.75 -23.60
C ARG A 312 -5.97 -9.55 -22.41
N ARG A 313 -4.90 -9.08 -21.75
CA ARG A 313 -4.30 -9.78 -20.61
C ARG A 313 -5.11 -9.61 -19.32
N ALA A 314 -5.77 -8.48 -19.12
CA ALA A 314 -6.74 -8.30 -18.03
C ALA A 314 -7.90 -9.31 -18.15
N VAL A 315 -8.39 -9.57 -19.36
CA VAL A 315 -9.42 -10.58 -19.63
C VAL A 315 -8.93 -12.01 -19.41
N GLN A 316 -7.65 -12.30 -19.66
CA GLN A 316 -7.06 -13.64 -19.46
C GLN A 316 -6.68 -13.93 -18.00
N ASN A 317 -6.29 -12.92 -17.22
CA ASN A 317 -5.89 -13.10 -15.82
C ASN A 317 -7.06 -13.11 -14.83
N VAL A 318 -8.27 -12.70 -15.26
CA VAL A 318 -9.51 -12.93 -14.51
C VAL A 318 -10.10 -14.25 -14.99
N GLY A 319 -9.67 -15.36 -14.36
CA GLY A 319 -10.39 -16.63 -14.47
C GLY A 319 -11.85 -16.42 -14.07
N GLN A 320 -12.75 -16.48 -15.05
CA GLN A 320 -14.16 -16.16 -14.90
C GLN A 320 -14.88 -17.12 -13.94
N PRO A 321 -15.68 -16.62 -12.98
CA PRO A 321 -17.00 -17.18 -12.72
C PRO A 321 -17.98 -16.54 -13.71
N GLU A 322 -18.82 -17.36 -14.34
CA GLU A 322 -19.75 -17.06 -15.45
C GLU A 322 -20.72 -15.86 -15.27
N THR A 323 -20.67 -15.16 -14.14
CA THR A 323 -21.54 -14.03 -13.81
C THR A 323 -21.15 -12.74 -14.53
N VAL A 324 -19.86 -12.52 -14.84
CA VAL A 324 -19.39 -11.28 -15.51
C VAL A 324 -19.72 -11.27 -17.01
N ARG A 325 -19.75 -12.45 -17.65
CA ARG A 325 -20.09 -12.58 -19.07
C ARG A 325 -21.54 -12.16 -19.36
N LYS A 326 -22.46 -12.44 -18.44
CA LYS A 326 -23.87 -12.00 -18.54
C LYS A 326 -24.05 -10.48 -18.42
N ILE A 327 -23.15 -9.76 -17.77
CA ILE A 327 -23.22 -8.29 -17.66
C ILE A 327 -22.77 -7.64 -18.97
N TYR A 328 -21.76 -8.19 -19.63
CA TYR A 328 -21.29 -7.70 -20.94
C TYR A 328 -22.25 -8.07 -22.08
N ASP A 329 -22.80 -9.29 -22.10
CA ASP A 329 -23.78 -9.68 -23.13
C ASP A 329 -25.12 -8.92 -23.00
N ALA A 330 -25.49 -8.48 -21.78
CA ALA A 330 -26.66 -7.62 -21.56
C ALA A 330 -26.43 -6.17 -22.04
N SER A 331 -25.19 -5.67 -21.92
CA SER A 331 -24.78 -4.33 -22.38
C SER A 331 -24.89 -4.19 -23.91
N ASP A 332 -24.43 -5.20 -24.66
CA ASP A 332 -24.47 -5.19 -26.14
C ASP A 332 -25.88 -5.37 -26.72
N SER A 333 -26.82 -5.94 -25.96
CA SER A 333 -28.23 -6.03 -26.38
C SER A 333 -28.99 -4.70 -26.28
N SER A 334 -28.47 -3.73 -25.51
CA SER A 334 -29.11 -2.42 -25.32
C SER A 334 -28.63 -1.35 -26.31
N ALA A 335 -27.52 -1.58 -27.01
CA ALA A 335 -26.98 -0.67 -28.02
C ALA A 335 -27.59 -0.85 -29.43
N ALA A 336 -28.45 -1.85 -29.64
CA ALA A 336 -29.03 -2.18 -30.95
C ALA A 336 -30.47 -1.66 -31.18
N LYS A 337 -30.94 -0.66 -30.41
CA LYS A 337 -32.17 0.08 -30.74
C LYS A 337 -31.85 1.57 -30.83
N GLY A 338 -31.45 1.99 -32.03
CA GLY A 338 -31.36 3.40 -32.38
C GLY A 338 -32.73 4.10 -32.24
N PRO A 339 -32.74 5.43 -32.06
CA PRO A 339 -33.97 6.19 -32.01
C PRO A 339 -34.69 6.12 -33.35
N ALA A 340 -35.97 5.74 -33.31
CA ALA A 340 -36.86 5.80 -34.46
C ALA A 340 -37.00 7.25 -34.94
N VAL A 341 -36.70 7.46 -36.21
CA VAL A 341 -36.99 8.70 -36.96
C VAL A 341 -38.51 8.89 -36.99
N PRO A 342 -39.07 10.03 -36.55
CA PRO A 342 -40.46 10.35 -36.83
C PRO A 342 -40.59 10.77 -38.29
N ASN A 343 -41.40 10.02 -39.02
CA ASN A 343 -41.87 10.35 -40.36
C ASN A 343 -42.88 11.50 -40.22
N VAL A 344 -42.56 12.70 -40.73
CA VAL A 344 -43.52 13.82 -40.82
C VAL A 344 -43.64 14.22 -42.29
N ALA A 345 -44.88 14.10 -42.78
CA ALA A 345 -45.33 14.37 -44.14
C ALA A 345 -45.22 15.86 -44.52
N PRO A 346 -45.23 16.21 -45.82
CA PRO A 346 -45.01 17.57 -46.28
C PRO A 346 -46.24 18.48 -46.13
N GLU A 347 -45.93 19.77 -46.12
CA GLU A 347 -46.75 20.98 -45.99
C GLU A 347 -48.14 20.95 -46.64
N GLU A 348 -49.10 21.58 -45.96
CA GLU A 348 -50.17 22.33 -46.62
C GLU A 348 -50.29 23.75 -46.01
N VAL A 349 -50.43 24.71 -46.90
CA VAL A 349 -50.28 26.16 -46.71
C VAL A 349 -51.61 26.83 -46.41
N ALA A 350 -51.58 27.71 -45.39
CA ALA A 350 -52.31 28.97 -45.21
C ALA A 350 -53.84 29.09 -45.45
N LYS A 351 -54.51 29.59 -44.40
CA LYS A 351 -55.32 30.84 -44.31
C LYS A 351 -56.14 30.71 -43.01
N GLY A 352 -56.23 31.64 -42.08
CA GLY A 352 -56.20 33.09 -42.12
C GLY A 352 -57.39 33.57 -41.27
N GLY A 353 -57.18 34.51 -40.35
CA GLY A 353 -58.27 35.28 -39.72
C GLY A 353 -58.42 35.14 -38.20
N LYS A 354 -57.89 36.14 -37.47
CA LYS A 354 -58.52 36.74 -36.26
C LYS A 354 -59.67 37.66 -36.72
N PRO A 355 -60.50 38.30 -35.86
CA PRO A 355 -60.61 38.31 -34.38
C PRO A 355 -62.06 37.95 -33.93
N GLU A 356 -62.55 37.99 -32.69
CA GLU A 356 -62.23 38.68 -31.41
C GLU A 356 -62.33 37.70 -30.24
#